data_AF-A0A7W0L6M7-F1
#
_entry.id   AF-A0A7W0L6M7-F1
#
_cell.length_a   1.000
_cell.length_b   1.000
_cell.length_c   1.000
_cell.angle_alpha   90.00
_cell.angle_beta   90.00
_cell.angle_gamma   90.00
#
_symmetry.space_group_name_H-M   'P 1'
#
loop_
_entity.id
_entity.type
_entity.pdbx_description
1 polymer ?
#
loop_
_entity_poly.entity_id
_entity_poly.type
_entity_poly.pdbx_seq_one_letter_code
_entity_poly.pdbx_strand_id
1 'polypeptide(L)'
;MPPTPVVPRQAATVLLLRDSPDGVEVYLLRRVRGMPFAGGMTAYPGGGVDVRDAEADLSWTGPVPAQWAASFHCAEPLARELVCAAVRETFE
;
A
#
# COMPACT_ATOMS: atom_id res chain seq x y z
N MET A 1 -22.36 26.79 2.47
CA MET A 1 -20.90 26.55 2.54
C MET A 1 -20.59 25.30 1.75
N PRO A 2 -19.51 25.28 0.95
CA PRO A 2 -19.01 24.00 0.43
C PRO A 2 -18.58 23.11 1.62
N PRO A 3 -18.68 21.78 1.49
CA PRO A 3 -18.24 20.87 2.54
C PRO A 3 -16.74 21.04 2.81
N THR A 4 -16.34 20.97 4.07
CA THR A 4 -14.93 20.94 4.45
C THR A 4 -14.27 19.69 3.85
N PRO A 5 -13.15 19.82 3.12
CA PRO A 5 -12.43 18.67 2.59
C PRO A 5 -12.02 17.69 3.69
N VAL A 6 -12.16 16.40 3.43
CA VAL A 6 -11.68 15.35 4.33
C VAL A 6 -10.15 15.30 4.31
N VAL A 7 -9.53 14.98 5.45
CA VAL A 7 -8.09 14.78 5.54
C VAL A 7 -7.72 13.48 4.82
N PRO A 8 -6.75 13.49 3.89
CA PRO A 8 -6.27 12.26 3.24
C PRO A 8 -5.76 11.25 4.25
N ARG A 9 -6.08 9.98 4.04
CA ARG A 9 -5.53 8.87 4.82
C ARG A 9 -4.25 8.36 4.17
N GLN A 10 -3.25 8.05 4.98
CA GLN A 10 -2.05 7.35 4.52
C GLN A 10 -2.42 5.94 4.06
N ALA A 11 -1.87 5.52 2.93
CA ALA A 11 -2.17 4.24 2.30
C ALA A 11 -0.98 3.79 1.45
N ALA A 12 -0.89 2.48 1.24
CA ALA A 12 0.10 1.86 0.39
C ALA A 12 -0.56 1.03 -0.71
N THR A 13 0.11 0.87 -1.84
CA THR A 13 -0.33 0.03 -2.97
C THR A 13 0.86 -0.73 -3.50
N VAL A 14 0.68 -2.03 -3.77
CA VAL A 14 1.75 -2.94 -4.18
C VAL A 14 1.49 -3.43 -5.60
N LEU A 15 2.51 -3.28 -6.46
CA LEU A 15 2.51 -3.87 -7.79
C LEU A 15 3.38 -5.12 -7.75
N LEU A 16 2.76 -6.29 -7.81
CA LEU A 16 3.48 -7.55 -7.95
C LEU A 16 3.78 -7.78 -9.43
N LEU A 17 5.06 -7.68 -9.78
CA LEU A 17 5.54 -7.74 -11.16
C LEU A 17 6.16 -9.09 -11.47
N ARG A 18 6.05 -9.52 -12.73
CA ARG A 18 6.87 -10.59 -13.29
C ARG A 18 7.27 -10.25 -14.72
N ASP A 19 8.44 -10.72 -15.13
CA ASP A 19 8.85 -10.68 -16.53
C ASP A 19 8.14 -11.79 -17.32
N SER A 20 7.73 -11.50 -18.56
CA SER A 20 7.23 -12.46 -19.54
C SER A 20 7.82 -12.21 -20.94
N PRO A 21 7.73 -13.17 -21.88
CA PRO A 21 8.22 -12.97 -23.25
C PRO A 21 7.60 -11.76 -23.96
N ASP A 22 6.40 -11.34 -23.55
CA ASP A 22 5.65 -10.23 -24.15
C ASP A 22 5.82 -8.90 -23.37
N GLY A 23 6.59 -8.90 -22.28
CA GLY A 23 6.88 -7.72 -21.46
C GLY A 23 6.63 -7.95 -19.96
N VAL A 24 6.57 -6.86 -19.21
CA VAL A 24 6.27 -6.91 -17.76
C VAL A 24 4.77 -7.12 -17.57
N GLU A 25 4.43 -8.10 -16.73
CA GLU A 25 3.07 -8.35 -16.28
C GLU A 25 2.91 -7.92 -14.83
N VAL A 26 1.69 -7.48 -14.46
CA VAL A 26 1.35 -7.07 -13.10
C VAL A 26 0.11 -7.79 -12.60
N TYR A 27 0.15 -8.23 -11.35
CA TYR A 27 -0.99 -8.85 -10.68
C TYR A 27 -2.08 -7.82 -10.38
N LEU A 28 -3.33 -8.17 -10.71
CA LEU A 28 -4.51 -7.34 -10.50
C LEU A 28 -5.59 -8.13 -9.78
N LEU A 29 -6.28 -7.45 -8.87
CA LEU A 29 -7.46 -7.94 -8.17
C LEU A 29 -8.72 -7.34 -8.79
N ARG A 30 -9.82 -8.08 -8.74
CA ARG A 30 -11.16 -7.53 -9.02
C ARG A 30 -11.92 -7.39 -7.71
N ARG A 31 -12.26 -6.16 -7.34
CA ARG A 31 -12.97 -5.86 -6.11
C ARG A 31 -14.37 -6.47 -6.13
N VAL A 32 -14.80 -7.05 -5.01
CA VAL A 32 -16.17 -7.60 -4.91
C VAL A 32 -17.20 -6.47 -5.10
N ARG A 33 -18.27 -6.75 -5.84
CA ARG A 33 -19.24 -5.71 -6.24
C ARG A 33 -19.94 -5.03 -5.07
N GLY A 34 -20.08 -5.72 -3.93
CA GLY A 34 -20.73 -5.19 -2.72
C GLY A 34 -19.89 -4.20 -1.92
N MET A 35 -18.65 -3.89 -2.33
CA MET A 35 -17.84 -2.92 -1.58
C MET A 35 -18.42 -1.51 -1.70
N PRO A 36 -18.52 -0.77 -0.58
CA PRO A 36 -19.09 0.59 -0.55
C PRO A 36 -18.28 1.61 -1.35
N PHE A 37 -17.01 1.29 -1.64
CA PHE A 37 -16.14 2.10 -2.49
C PHE A 37 -15.50 1.21 -3.56
N ALA A 38 -15.51 1.66 -4.81
CA ALA A 38 -14.82 1.01 -5.92
C ALA A 38 -15.22 -0.46 -6.19
N GLY A 39 -16.43 -0.90 -5.84
CA GLY A 39 -16.90 -2.26 -6.09
C GLY A 39 -16.87 -2.63 -7.58
N GLY A 40 -16.37 -3.83 -7.90
CA GLY A 40 -16.28 -4.34 -9.28
C GLY A 40 -15.12 -3.79 -10.12
N MET A 41 -14.37 -2.82 -9.60
CA MET A 41 -13.19 -2.26 -10.28
C MET A 41 -11.98 -3.19 -10.20
N THR A 42 -11.11 -3.07 -11.19
CA THR A 42 -9.77 -3.69 -11.18
C THR A 42 -8.83 -2.80 -10.36
N ALA A 43 -8.08 -3.39 -9.45
CA ALA A 43 -7.18 -2.67 -8.55
C ALA A 43 -5.91 -3.49 -8.29
N TYR A 44 -4.86 -2.82 -7.85
CA TYR A 44 -3.71 -3.47 -7.23
C TYR A 44 -4.03 -3.79 -5.76
N PRO A 45 -3.35 -4.78 -5.14
CA PRO A 45 -3.35 -4.94 -3.69
C PRO A 45 -2.93 -3.63 -2.99
N GLY A 46 -3.62 -3.28 -1.93
CA GLY A 46 -3.35 -2.03 -1.23
C GLY A 46 -4.52 -1.55 -0.38
N GLY A 47 -4.17 -0.71 0.59
CA GLY A 47 -5.10 -0.21 1.59
C GLY A 47 -4.46 0.82 2.51
N GLY A 48 -5.24 1.27 3.48
CA GLY A 48 -4.84 2.28 4.44
C GLY A 48 -3.82 1.75 5.45
N VAL A 49 -2.96 2.63 5.93
CA VAL A 49 -2.13 2.35 7.11
C VAL A 49 -3.04 2.07 8.32
N ASP A 50 -2.72 1.02 9.06
CA ASP A 50 -3.36 0.55 10.28
C ASP A 50 -2.40 0.73 11.47
N VAL A 51 -2.91 0.85 12.69
CA VAL A 51 -2.08 0.97 13.90
C VAL A 51 -1.10 -0.21 14.06
N ARG A 52 -1.50 -1.40 13.60
CA ARG A 52 -0.67 -2.60 13.59
C ARG A 52 0.59 -2.45 12.74
N ASP A 53 0.59 -1.56 11.75
CA ASP A 53 1.75 -1.35 10.86
C ASP A 53 2.89 -0.59 11.57
N ALA A 54 2.58 0.18 12.61
CA ALA A 54 3.57 0.86 13.45
C ALA A 54 4.18 -0.09 14.50
N GLU A 55 3.38 -1.03 15.00
CA GLU A 55 3.73 -1.96 16.08
C GLU A 55 4.38 -3.27 15.58
N ALA A 56 4.39 -3.48 14.26
CA ALA A 56 4.86 -4.73 13.66
C ALA A 56 6.33 -5.00 14.00
N ASP A 57 6.59 -6.00 14.84
CA ASP A 57 7.92 -6.54 15.10
C ASP A 57 8.25 -7.61 14.06
N LEU A 58 8.75 -7.16 12.92
CA LEU A 58 9.05 -8.00 11.76
C LEU A 58 10.55 -8.08 11.52
N SER A 59 11.04 -9.25 11.10
CA SER A 59 12.37 -9.39 10.51
C SER A 59 12.45 -8.59 9.21
N TRP A 60 13.11 -7.43 9.27
CA TRP A 60 13.21 -6.52 8.14
C TRP A 60 14.18 -7.03 7.08
N THR A 61 13.73 -7.08 5.83
CA THR A 61 14.58 -7.42 4.67
C THR A 61 14.43 -6.34 3.60
N GLY A 62 15.57 -5.92 3.02
CA GLY A 62 15.62 -4.87 2.00
C GLY A 62 16.10 -3.52 2.53
N PRO A 63 15.86 -2.41 1.79
CA PRO A 63 16.28 -1.07 2.18
C PRO A 63 15.74 -0.71 3.57
N VAL A 64 16.58 -0.11 4.42
CA VAL A 64 16.16 0.27 5.79
C VAL A 64 15.08 1.37 5.74
N PRO A 65 14.24 1.53 6.78
CA PRO A 65 13.17 2.53 6.78
C PRO A 65 13.61 3.95 6.38
N ALA A 66 14.80 4.40 6.81
CA ALA A 66 15.36 5.69 6.41
C ALA A 66 15.53 5.86 4.88
N GLN A 67 15.87 4.78 4.17
CA GLN A 67 16.02 4.80 2.70
C GLN A 67 14.66 4.91 2.01
N TRP A 68 13.64 4.24 2.55
CA TRP A 68 12.26 4.41 2.10
C TRP A 68 11.72 5.80 2.40
N ALA A 69 12.05 6.36 3.56
CA ALA A 69 11.68 7.72 3.94
C ALA A 69 12.22 8.76 2.94
N ALA A 70 13.47 8.60 2.51
CA ALA A 70 14.05 9.41 1.45
C ALA A 70 13.28 9.25 0.12
N SER A 71 12.92 8.01 -0.25
CA SER A 71 12.20 7.70 -1.50
C SER A 71 10.75 8.21 -1.51
N PHE A 72 10.06 8.13 -0.37
CA PHE A 72 8.68 8.56 -0.19
C PHE A 72 8.56 10.04 0.19
N HIS A 73 9.68 10.71 0.45
CA HIS A 73 9.74 12.08 0.94
C HIS A 73 8.92 12.30 2.23
N CYS A 74 9.08 11.38 3.18
CA CYS A 74 8.37 11.42 4.45
C CYS A 74 9.28 11.13 5.64
N ALA A 75 8.72 11.17 6.86
CA ALA A 75 9.46 10.80 8.06
C ALA A 75 9.64 9.28 8.14
N GLU A 76 10.76 8.85 8.73
CA GLU A 76 11.11 7.43 8.85
C GLU A 76 10.03 6.54 9.49
N PRO A 77 9.33 6.96 10.58
CA PRO A 77 8.24 6.17 11.14
C PRO A 77 7.11 5.91 10.13
N LEU A 78 6.71 6.95 9.38
CA LEU A 78 5.67 6.81 8.36
C LEU A 78 6.13 5.93 7.19
N ALA A 79 7.40 6.02 6.80
CA ALA A 79 7.94 5.14 5.77
C ALA A 79 7.89 3.66 6.18
N ARG A 80 8.23 3.36 7.44
CA ARG A 80 8.09 2.01 8.01
C ARG A 80 6.63 1.56 7.95
N GLU A 81 5.70 2.37 8.44
CA GLU A 81 4.26 2.08 8.44
C GLU A 81 3.73 1.81 7.02
N LEU A 82 4.14 2.61 6.03
CA LEU A 82 3.74 2.43 4.63
C LEU A 82 4.26 1.11 4.03
N VAL A 83 5.50 0.72 4.34
CA VAL A 83 6.05 -0.57 3.89
C VAL A 83 5.37 -1.74 4.60
N CYS A 84 5.11 -1.63 5.90
CA CYS A 84 4.36 -2.65 6.66
C CYS A 84 2.93 -2.80 6.13
N ALA A 85 2.24 -1.69 5.84
CA ALA A 85 0.92 -1.70 5.21
C ALA A 85 0.97 -2.38 3.83
N ALA A 86 1.96 -2.07 3.00
CA ALA A 86 2.17 -2.73 1.72
C ALA A 86 2.30 -4.26 1.86
N VAL A 87 3.11 -4.72 2.81
CA VAL A 87 3.27 -6.16 3.08
C VAL A 87 1.96 -6.78 3.55
N ARG A 88 1.29 -6.20 4.54
CA ARG A 88 0.01 -6.70 5.07
C ARG A 88 -1.05 -6.83 3.97
N GLU A 89 -1.23 -5.78 3.17
CA GLU A 89 -2.20 -5.74 2.07
C GLU A 89 -1.86 -6.69 0.91
N THR A 90 -0.65 -7.25 0.88
CA THR A 90 -0.28 -8.31 -0.08
C THR A 90 -0.80 -9.68 0.36
N PHE A 91 -1.03 -9.89 1.66
CA PHE A 91 -1.46 -11.17 2.23
C PHE A 91 -2.95 -11.21 2.63
N GLU A 92 -3.64 -10.06 2.64
CA GLU A 92 -5.09 -9.94 2.84
C GLU A 92 -5.88 -10.17 1.53
#